data_AF-A0A2D8ADD2-F1
#
_entry.id   AF-A0A2D8ADD2-F1
#
_cell.length_a   1.000
_cell.length_b   1.000
_cell.length_c   1.000
_cell.angle_alpha   90.00
_cell.angle_beta   90.00
_cell.angle_gamma   90.00
#
_symmetry.space_group_name_H-M   'P 1'
#
loop_
_entity.id
_entity.type
_entity.pdbx_description
1 polymer ?
#
loop_
_entity_poly.entity_id
_entity_poly.type
_entity_poly.pdbx_seq_one_letter_code
_entity_poly.pdbx_strand_id
1 'polypeptide(L)'
;MTIVFRDHPLLAQDFMNEEHEAFADLLNEAEQALLMGGQALPYLQRLYQHCVSHFAHEEEEMRHYHFGPYPVHKQEHDRVLGMFRQQLLDFETTGNVAPVLEFLLETIPDWFGQHLKTMDRVTAQFLFQQKGDAA
;
A
#
# COMPACT_ATOMS: atom_id res chain seq x y z
N MET A 1 -0.58 3.48 16.16
CA MET A 1 -1.23 2.16 16.30
C MET A 1 -0.45 1.26 15.40
N THR A 2 0.24 0.27 15.95
CA THR A 2 1.06 -0.63 15.13
C THR A 2 0.17 -1.51 14.27
N ILE A 3 0.33 -1.45 12.95
CA ILE A 3 -0.28 -2.40 12.05
C ILE A 3 0.54 -3.70 12.13
N VAL A 4 -0.14 -4.84 12.33
CA VAL A 4 0.52 -6.16 12.33
C VAL A 4 -0.02 -6.92 11.13
N PHE A 5 0.80 -7.12 10.10
CA PHE A 5 0.34 -7.73 8.85
C PHE A 5 -0.33 -9.09 9.06
N ARG A 6 0.15 -9.88 10.04
CA ARG A 6 -0.42 -11.19 10.39
C ARG A 6 -1.88 -11.16 10.86
N ASP A 7 -2.43 -9.99 11.15
CA ASP A 7 -3.86 -9.82 11.46
C ASP A 7 -4.74 -9.74 10.19
N HIS A 8 -4.12 -9.70 9.01
CA HIS A 8 -4.78 -9.69 7.71
C HIS A 8 -4.75 -11.08 7.05
N PRO A 9 -5.78 -11.44 6.25
CA PRO A 9 -5.79 -12.72 5.56
C PRO A 9 -4.72 -12.76 4.47
N LEU A 10 -4.02 -13.89 4.36
CA LEU A 10 -3.13 -14.14 3.23
C LEU A 10 -3.93 -14.25 1.93
N LEU A 11 -3.32 -13.74 0.86
CA LEU A 11 -3.80 -13.81 -0.51
C LEU A 11 -3.24 -15.03 -1.23
N ALA A 12 -3.84 -15.38 -2.38
CA ALA A 12 -3.42 -16.52 -3.18
C ALA A 12 -2.09 -16.32 -3.93
N GLN A 13 -1.53 -15.12 -3.92
CA GLN A 13 -0.24 -14.79 -4.53
C GLN A 13 0.77 -14.44 -3.45
N ASP A 14 1.89 -15.17 -3.42
CA ASP A 14 2.93 -14.99 -2.39
C ASP A 14 3.60 -13.61 -2.48
N PHE A 15 3.87 -13.11 -3.69
CA PHE A 15 4.50 -11.79 -3.86
C PHE A 15 3.65 -10.66 -3.26
N MET A 16 2.31 -10.74 -3.38
CA MET A 16 1.42 -9.74 -2.79
C MET A 16 1.51 -9.81 -1.26
N ASN A 17 1.59 -10.99 -0.66
CA ASN A 17 1.73 -11.14 0.79
C ASN A 17 3.06 -10.57 1.29
N GLU A 18 4.17 -10.84 0.59
CA GLU A 18 5.50 -10.32 0.94
C GLU A 18 5.54 -8.79 0.85
N GLU A 19 4.98 -8.22 -0.24
CA GLU A 19 4.94 -6.77 -0.44
C GLU A 19 3.98 -6.08 0.54
N HIS A 20 2.87 -6.72 0.91
CA HIS A 20 1.95 -6.21 1.93
C HIS A 20 2.56 -6.25 3.34
N GLU A 21 3.35 -7.28 3.67
CA GLU A 21 4.09 -7.34 4.94
C GLU A 21 5.14 -6.21 4.99
N ALA A 22 5.90 -6.02 3.91
CA ALA A 22 6.86 -4.92 3.80
C ALA A 22 6.18 -3.53 3.91
N PHE A 23 4.99 -3.37 3.35
CA PHE A 23 4.21 -2.13 3.51
C PHE A 23 3.84 -1.88 4.97
N ALA A 24 3.36 -2.90 5.68
CA ALA A 24 3.02 -2.80 7.11
C ALA A 24 4.22 -2.39 7.95
N ASP A 25 5.39 -2.99 7.69
CA ASP A 25 6.64 -2.66 8.39
C ASP A 25 7.07 -1.20 8.12
N LEU A 26 7.06 -0.76 6.85
CA LEU A 26 7.40 0.61 6.48
C LEU A 26 6.43 1.65 7.04
N LEU A 27 5.15 1.31 7.15
CA LEU A 27 4.13 2.16 7.78
C LEU A 27 4.46 2.37 9.27
N ASN A 28 4.79 1.29 9.97
CA ASN A 28 5.20 1.35 11.36
C ASN A 28 6.51 2.14 11.55
N GLU A 29 7.50 1.96 10.68
CA GLU A 29 8.76 2.74 10.70
C GLU A 29 8.49 4.23 10.53
N ALA A 30 7.63 4.61 9.58
CA ALA A 30 7.26 6.00 9.32
C ALA A 30 6.50 6.64 10.49
N GLU A 31 5.54 5.91 11.10
CA GLU A 31 4.84 6.34 12.32
C GLU A 31 5.85 6.63 13.44
N GLN A 32 6.74 5.69 13.71
CA GLN A 32 7.73 5.84 14.78
C GLN A 32 8.68 7.01 14.53
N ALA A 33 9.11 7.22 13.28
CA ALA A 33 9.98 8.33 12.93
C ALA A 33 9.31 9.70 13.18
N LEU A 34 8.01 9.83 12.92
CA LEU A 34 7.24 11.03 13.24
C LEU A 34 7.10 11.23 14.76
N LEU A 35 6.79 10.17 15.51
CA LEU A 35 6.60 10.24 16.96
C LEU A 35 7.88 10.59 17.73
N MET A 36 9.04 10.13 17.25
CA MET A 36 10.34 10.42 17.88
C MET A 36 10.85 11.84 17.60
N GLY A 37 10.16 12.63 16.77
CA GLY A 37 10.57 14.01 16.43
C GLY A 37 11.89 14.09 15.66
N GLY A 38 12.30 13.00 15.01
CA GLY A 38 13.52 12.90 14.21
C GLY A 38 13.30 13.25 12.73
N GLN A 39 14.29 12.90 11.90
CA GLN A 39 14.18 13.03 10.44
C GLN A 39 13.20 11.99 9.88
N ALA A 40 11.91 12.31 9.87
CA ALA A 40 10.84 11.41 9.40
C ALA A 40 10.73 11.33 7.86
N LEU A 41 11.21 12.35 7.15
CA LEU A 41 11.02 12.46 5.71
C LEU A 41 11.54 11.25 4.91
N PRO A 42 12.75 10.71 5.16
CA PRO A 42 13.23 9.53 4.43
C PRO A 42 12.34 8.30 4.61
N TYR A 43 11.73 8.13 5.79
CA TYR A 43 10.83 7.00 6.06
C TYR A 43 9.51 7.15 5.32
N LEU A 44 8.93 8.36 5.32
CA LEU A 44 7.73 8.66 4.54
C LEU A 44 7.96 8.47 3.04
N GLN A 45 9.11 8.92 2.53
CA GLN A 45 9.49 8.74 1.13
C GLN A 45 9.68 7.26 0.80
N ARG A 46 10.30 6.47 1.68
CA ARG A 46 10.47 5.02 1.49
C ARG A 46 9.13 4.29 1.45
N LEU A 47 8.21 4.61 2.37
CA LEU A 47 6.85 4.09 2.39
C LEU A 47 6.12 4.41 1.07
N TYR A 48 6.18 5.66 0.62
CA TYR A 48 5.56 6.07 -0.65
C TYR A 48 6.15 5.31 -1.84
N GLN A 49 7.48 5.19 -1.93
CA GLN A 49 8.12 4.47 -3.03
C GLN A 49 7.77 2.98 -3.04
N HIS A 50 7.62 2.37 -1.86
CA HIS A 50 7.13 1.00 -1.76
C HIS A 50 5.73 0.85 -2.35
N CYS A 51 4.78 1.73 -1.98
CA CYS A 51 3.44 1.72 -2.57
C CYS A 51 3.47 1.88 -4.10
N VAL A 52 4.31 2.80 -4.61
CA VAL A 52 4.47 3.00 -6.07
C VAL A 52 4.94 1.72 -6.75
N SER A 53 5.97 1.07 -6.19
CA SER A 53 6.55 -0.16 -6.76
C SER A 53 5.58 -1.34 -6.70
N HIS A 54 4.95 -1.54 -5.55
CA HIS A 54 3.97 -2.60 -5.32
C HIS A 54 2.77 -2.47 -6.27
N PHE A 55 2.16 -1.28 -6.35
CA PHE A 55 1.05 -1.06 -7.28
C PHE A 55 1.47 -1.24 -8.75
N ALA A 56 2.68 -0.81 -9.12
CA ALA A 56 3.18 -1.02 -10.47
C ALA A 56 3.32 -2.52 -10.82
N HIS A 57 3.78 -3.34 -9.87
CA HIS A 57 3.91 -4.79 -10.04
C HIS A 57 2.53 -5.46 -10.18
N GLU A 58 1.58 -5.16 -9.30
CA GLU A 58 0.22 -5.69 -9.43
C GLU A 58 -0.45 -5.25 -10.74
N GLU A 59 -0.30 -3.98 -11.12
CA GLU A 59 -0.84 -3.45 -12.37
C GLU A 59 -0.23 -4.11 -13.61
N GLU A 60 1.06 -4.47 -13.56
CA GLU A 60 1.71 -5.24 -14.62
C GLU A 60 1.09 -6.63 -14.77
N GLU A 61 0.94 -7.36 -13.66
CA GLU A 61 0.31 -8.68 -13.62
C GLU A 61 -1.16 -8.62 -14.08
N MET A 62 -1.92 -7.64 -13.60
CA MET A 62 -3.31 -7.41 -14.01
C MET A 62 -3.42 -7.17 -15.52
N ARG A 63 -2.54 -6.36 -16.10
CA ARG A 63 -2.55 -6.12 -17.56
C ARG A 63 -2.11 -7.35 -18.34
N HIS A 64 -1.07 -8.05 -17.87
CA HIS A 64 -0.52 -9.24 -18.52
C HIS A 64 -1.57 -10.33 -18.66
N TYR A 65 -2.34 -10.59 -17.61
CA TYR A 65 -3.39 -11.61 -17.60
C TYR A 65 -4.78 -11.08 -17.96
N HIS A 66 -4.90 -9.86 -18.48
CA HIS A 66 -6.16 -9.27 -18.91
C HIS A 66 -7.25 -9.23 -17.83
N PHE A 67 -6.88 -8.86 -16.60
CA PHE A 67 -7.81 -8.72 -15.49
C PHE A 67 -8.86 -7.64 -15.79
N GLY A 68 -10.13 -8.07 -15.95
CA GLY A 68 -11.23 -7.19 -16.38
C GLY A 68 -11.43 -5.93 -15.52
N PRO A 69 -11.42 -6.03 -14.17
CA PRO A 69 -11.56 -4.88 -13.28
C PRO A 69 -10.34 -3.96 -13.16
N TYR A 70 -9.26 -4.19 -13.92
CA TYR A 70 -8.02 -3.39 -13.86
C TYR A 70 -8.23 -1.88 -13.83
N PRO A 71 -9.08 -1.25 -14.68
CA PRO A 71 -9.23 0.21 -14.67
C PRO A 71 -9.73 0.77 -13.33
N VAL A 72 -10.60 0.03 -12.63
CA VAL A 72 -11.14 0.45 -11.33
C VAL A 72 -10.12 0.22 -10.23
N HIS A 73 -9.38 -0.90 -10.27
CA HIS A 73 -8.29 -1.17 -9.31
C HIS A 73 -7.20 -0.11 -9.40
N LYS A 74 -6.73 0.17 -10.62
CA LYS A 74 -5.75 1.22 -10.86
C LYS A 74 -6.22 2.60 -10.37
N GLN A 75 -7.50 2.94 -10.56
CA GLN A 75 -8.03 4.22 -10.11
C GLN A 75 -7.91 4.37 -8.58
N GLU A 76 -8.12 3.30 -7.81
CA GLU A 76 -7.93 3.34 -6.36
C GLU A 76 -6.45 3.46 -5.96
N HIS A 77 -5.54 2.78 -6.67
CA HIS A 77 -4.08 2.97 -6.49
C HIS A 77 -3.68 4.43 -6.73
N ASP A 78 -4.09 5.00 -7.87
CA ASP A 78 -3.78 6.39 -8.23
C ASP A 78 -4.33 7.38 -7.20
N ARG A 79 -5.53 7.11 -6.66
CA ARG A 79 -6.15 7.94 -5.62
C ARG A 79 -5.31 7.96 -4.34
N VAL A 80 -4.89 6.79 -3.85
CA VAL A 80 -4.10 6.69 -2.61
C VAL A 80 -2.67 7.21 -2.78
N LEU A 81 -2.03 6.97 -3.93
CA LEU A 81 -0.75 7.60 -4.23
C LEU A 81 -0.85 9.13 -4.27
N GLY A 82 -1.97 9.68 -4.76
CA GLY A 82 -2.27 11.11 -4.70
C GLY A 82 -2.36 11.63 -3.26
N MET A 83 -3.03 10.90 -2.37
CA MET A 83 -3.13 11.26 -0.95
C MET A 83 -1.76 11.24 -0.26
N PHE A 84 -0.97 10.17 -0.47
CA PHE A 84 0.39 10.08 0.06
C PHE A 84 1.26 11.25 -0.40
N ARG A 85 1.22 11.55 -1.70
CA ARG A 85 2.00 12.65 -2.28
C ARG A 85 1.62 14.00 -1.66
N GLN A 86 0.31 14.23 -1.45
CA GLN A 86 -0.15 15.45 -0.80
C GLN A 86 0.38 15.57 0.64
N GLN A 87 0.29 14.50 1.43
CA GLN A 87 0.79 14.47 2.80
C GLN A 87 2.31 14.69 2.88
N LEU A 88 3.07 14.08 1.96
CA LEU A 88 4.51 14.31 1.84
C LEU A 88 4.83 15.77 1.54
N LEU A 89 4.18 16.37 0.53
CA LEU A 89 4.43 17.75 0.15
C LEU A 89 4.07 18.74 1.27
N ASP A 90 2.95 18.51 1.96
CA ASP A 90 2.50 19.36 3.07
C ASP A 90 3.47 19.24 4.26
N PHE A 91 3.92 18.02 4.57
CA PHE A 91 4.91 17.79 5.62
C PHE A 91 6.27 18.43 5.28
N GLU A 92 6.77 18.26 4.06
CA GLU A 92 8.03 18.89 3.60
C GLU A 92 7.96 20.42 3.66
N THR A 93 6.81 21.00 3.32
CA THR A 93 6.62 22.46 3.27
C THR A 93 6.47 23.08 4.66
N THR A 94 5.70 22.42 5.54
CA THR A 94 5.26 23.02 6.81
C THR A 94 5.97 22.46 8.03
N GLY A 95 6.55 21.26 7.93
CA GLY A 95 7.03 20.48 9.08
C GLY A 95 5.91 20.04 10.04
N ASN A 96 4.63 20.24 9.69
CA ASN A 96 3.53 19.90 10.56
C ASN A 96 3.28 18.38 10.56
N VAL A 97 3.59 17.75 11.70
CA VAL A 97 3.48 16.30 11.90
C VAL A 97 2.03 15.84 12.02
N ALA A 98 1.12 16.67 12.55
CA ALA A 98 -0.21 16.20 12.94
C ALA A 98 -1.03 15.60 11.77
N PRO A 99 -1.13 16.23 10.58
CA PRO A 99 -1.92 15.69 9.47
C PRO A 99 -1.35 14.39 8.91
N VAL A 100 -0.02 14.31 8.76
CA VAL A 100 0.63 13.10 8.23
C VAL A 100 0.52 11.96 9.25
N LEU A 101 0.61 12.25 10.54
CA LEU A 101 0.44 11.24 11.58
C LEU A 101 -1.00 10.69 11.61
N GLU A 102 -2.01 11.55 11.55
CA GLU A 102 -3.42 11.13 11.42
C GLU A 102 -3.65 10.25 10.19
N PHE A 103 -3.08 10.66 9.05
CA PHE A 103 -3.15 9.88 7.82
C PHE A 103 -2.55 8.46 7.96
N LEU A 104 -1.39 8.33 8.60
CA LEU A 104 -0.75 7.02 8.81
C LEU A 104 -1.44 6.18 9.89
N LEU A 105 -2.09 6.81 10.87
CA LEU A 105 -2.74 6.13 12.00
C LEU A 105 -4.16 5.67 11.70
N GLU A 106 -4.88 6.38 10.83
CA GLU A 106 -6.30 6.14 10.62
C GLU A 106 -6.59 5.87 9.14
N THR A 107 -6.26 6.82 8.27
CA THR A 107 -6.69 6.77 6.86
C THR A 107 -6.07 5.59 6.11
N ILE A 108 -4.77 5.39 6.24
CA ILE A 108 -4.05 4.35 5.51
C ILE A 108 -4.34 2.95 6.03
N PRO A 109 -4.33 2.67 7.35
CA PRO A 109 -4.72 1.37 7.88
C PRO A 109 -6.13 0.93 7.46
N ASP A 110 -7.11 1.85 7.51
CA ASP A 110 -8.48 1.57 7.12
C ASP A 110 -8.58 1.26 5.62
N TRP A 111 -7.92 2.07 4.79
CA TRP A 111 -7.88 1.83 3.35
C TRP A 111 -7.21 0.49 3.04
N PHE A 112 -6.04 0.21 3.60
CA PHE A 112 -5.28 -1.01 3.35
C PHE A 112 -6.09 -2.26 3.72
N GLY A 113 -6.72 -2.26 4.91
CA GLY A 113 -7.56 -3.37 5.35
C GLY A 113 -8.76 -3.63 4.44
N GLN A 114 -9.36 -2.57 3.89
CA GLN A 114 -10.48 -2.69 2.95
C GLN A 114 -10.03 -3.13 1.56
N HIS A 115 -8.95 -2.54 1.05
CA HIS A 115 -8.38 -2.82 -0.26
C HIS A 115 -7.97 -4.30 -0.36
N LEU A 116 -7.21 -4.78 0.63
CA LEU A 116 -6.76 -6.16 0.75
C LEU A 116 -7.92 -7.16 0.75
N LYS A 117 -8.98 -6.88 1.53
CA LYS A 117 -10.14 -7.79 1.67
C LYS A 117 -11.06 -7.81 0.45
N THR A 118 -10.96 -6.83 -0.44
CA THR A 118 -11.88 -6.64 -1.56
C THR A 118 -11.20 -6.75 -2.90
N MET A 119 -10.34 -5.79 -3.27
CA MET A 119 -9.75 -5.69 -4.60
C MET A 119 -8.61 -6.71 -4.74
N ASP A 120 -7.65 -6.68 -3.83
CA ASP A 120 -6.44 -7.52 -3.91
C ASP A 120 -6.78 -8.99 -3.78
N ARG A 121 -7.75 -9.35 -2.93
CA ARG A 121 -8.24 -10.72 -2.82
C ARG A 121 -8.79 -11.25 -4.15
N VAL A 122 -9.54 -10.43 -4.88
CA VAL A 122 -10.10 -10.83 -6.19
C VAL A 122 -8.98 -10.92 -7.23
N THR A 123 -8.07 -9.94 -7.25
CA THR A 123 -6.91 -9.92 -8.15
C THR A 123 -6.01 -11.14 -7.92
N ALA A 124 -5.63 -11.42 -6.67
CA ALA A 124 -4.79 -12.56 -6.31
C ALA A 124 -5.41 -13.90 -6.73
N GLN A 125 -6.72 -14.07 -6.49
CA GLN A 125 -7.42 -15.30 -6.85
C GLN A 125 -7.49 -15.50 -8.36
N PHE A 126 -7.69 -14.42 -9.12
CA PHE A 126 -7.66 -14.45 -10.58
C PHE A 126 -6.27 -14.82 -11.11
N LEU A 127 -5.22 -14.14 -10.63
CA LEU A 127 -3.84 -14.41 -11.03
C LEU A 127 -3.42 -15.85 -10.72
N PHE A 128 -3.87 -16.40 -9.58
CA PHE A 128 -3.59 -17.79 -9.21
C PHE A 128 -4.17 -18.77 -10.23
N GLN A 129 -5.41 -18.54 -10.68
CA GLN A 129 -6.04 -19.39 -11.69
C GLN A 129 -5.32 -19.28 -13.04
N GLN A 130 -5.00 -18.06 -13.49
CA GLN A 130 -4.33 -17.86 -14.78
C GLN A 130 -2.90 -18.43 -14.81
N LYS A 131 -2.14 -18.30 -13.72
CA LYS A 131 -0.79 -18.88 -13.60
C LYS A 131 -0.83 -20.41 -13.53
N GLY A 132 -1.87 -20.98 -12.92
CA GLY A 132 -2.09 -22.42 -12.87
C GLY A 132 -2.46 -23.03 -14.23
N ASP A 133 -3.25 -22.31 -15.04
CA ASP A 133 -3.63 -22.75 -16.38
C ASP A 133 -2.49 -22.61 -17.42
N ALA A 134 -1.46 -21.81 -17.11
CA ALA A 134 -0.29 -21.60 -17.94
C ALA A 134 0.88 -22.57 -17.68
N ALA A 135 0.74 -23.46 -16.68
CA ALA A 135 1.76 -24.44 -16.26
C ALA A 135 1.49 -25.84 -16.82
#